data_AF-A0A9E6ZSS7-F1
#
_entry.id   AF-A0A9E6ZSS7-F1
#
_cell.length_a   1.000
_cell.length_b   1.000
_cell.length_c   1.000
_cell.angle_alpha   90.00
_cell.angle_beta   90.00
_cell.angle_gamma   90.00
#
_symmetry.space_group_name_H-M   'P 1'
#
loop_
_entity.id
_entity.type
_entity.pdbx_description
1 polymer ?
#
loop_
_entity_poly.entity_id
_entity_poly.type
_entity_poly.pdbx_seq_one_letter_code
_entity_poly.pdbx_strand_id
1 'polypeptide(L)'
;MIALVTPTSWLQNYVEDYLVIEGTSQQIFGAKEYTVNFSETAGFFFNYGDNCYRIDKDDKKHNLPKSGVYGLYDQEVSYYFEEKVKLIFVILRSQSPLNISLITKENLKNSYTALTDIFGIEYRRIEYQIYRCETLKSRINLIENFLFEILHSKSLLRENDENYFKELDNDLPLFYLN
;
A
#
# COMPACT_ATOMS: atom_id res chain seq x y z
N MET A 1 0.31 -8.94 -17.70
CA MET A 1 -0.02 -9.85 -16.61
C MET A 1 -0.75 -9.05 -15.53
N ILE A 2 -1.93 -9.52 -15.15
CA ILE A 2 -2.62 -9.11 -13.93
C ILE A 2 -2.78 -10.38 -13.10
N ALA A 3 -2.33 -10.37 -11.86
CA ALA A 3 -2.37 -11.53 -10.98
C ALA A 3 -2.69 -11.13 -9.54
N LEU A 4 -3.43 -11.99 -8.85
CA LEU A 4 -3.56 -11.95 -7.39
C LEU A 4 -2.57 -12.94 -6.79
N VAL A 5 -1.81 -12.49 -5.79
CA VAL A 5 -0.87 -13.32 -5.05
C VAL A 5 -1.27 -13.32 -3.59
N THR A 6 -1.49 -14.52 -3.05
CA THR A 6 -1.83 -14.71 -1.64
C THR A 6 -0.61 -14.43 -0.75
N PRO A 7 -0.78 -13.72 0.38
CA PRO A 7 0.31 -13.49 1.31
C PRO A 7 0.75 -14.77 2.03
N THR A 8 1.98 -14.75 2.55
CA THR A 8 2.46 -15.80 3.43
C THR A 8 1.58 -15.91 4.67
N SER A 9 1.52 -17.11 5.26
CA SER A 9 0.54 -17.46 6.30
C SER A 9 0.53 -16.51 7.51
N TRP A 10 1.68 -15.92 7.86
CA TRP A 10 1.75 -14.98 8.98
C TRP A 10 1.15 -13.61 8.66
N LEU A 11 1.08 -13.22 7.38
CA LEU A 11 0.48 -11.96 6.91
C LEU A 11 -1.01 -12.07 6.55
N GLN A 12 -1.56 -13.28 6.44
CA GLN A 12 -2.94 -13.49 6.01
C GLN A 12 -4.00 -12.83 6.92
N ASN A 13 -3.63 -12.49 8.17
CA ASN A 13 -4.50 -11.75 9.08
C ASN A 13 -4.48 -10.22 8.86
N TYR A 14 -3.50 -9.72 8.11
CA TYR A 14 -3.24 -8.29 7.92
C TYR A 14 -3.43 -7.85 6.45
N VAL A 15 -2.99 -8.69 5.52
CA VAL A 15 -3.07 -8.50 4.08
C VAL A 15 -4.07 -9.50 3.53
N GLU A 16 -4.97 -9.02 2.67
CA GLU A 16 -5.92 -9.86 1.94
C GLU A 16 -5.21 -10.50 0.75
N ASP A 17 -4.72 -9.68 -0.18
CA ASP A 17 -4.02 -10.10 -1.39
C ASP A 17 -3.01 -9.05 -1.85
N TYR A 18 -2.07 -9.49 -2.70
CA TYR A 18 -1.29 -8.61 -3.54
C TYR A 18 -1.86 -8.59 -4.96
N LEU A 19 -2.25 -7.42 -5.45
CA LEU A 19 -2.61 -7.22 -6.85
C LEU A 19 -1.37 -6.79 -7.62
N VAL A 20 -0.92 -7.66 -8.52
CA VAL A 20 0.29 -7.48 -9.34
C VAL A 20 -0.11 -7.16 -10.76
N ILE A 21 0.43 -6.06 -11.29
CA ILE A 21 0.17 -5.59 -12.66
C ILE A 21 1.52 -5.37 -13.35
N GLU A 22 1.87 -6.24 -14.30
CA GLU A 22 3.12 -6.17 -15.07
C GLU A 22 2.87 -6.30 -16.58
N GLY A 23 3.33 -5.35 -17.37
CA GLY A 23 3.29 -5.41 -18.84
C GLY A 23 3.54 -4.06 -19.48
N THR A 24 3.17 -3.91 -20.75
CA THR A 24 3.12 -2.59 -21.38
C THR A 24 1.76 -1.93 -21.18
N SER A 25 1.70 -0.60 -21.19
CA SER A 25 0.44 0.17 -21.10
C SER A 25 -0.57 -0.29 -22.14
N GLN A 26 -0.11 -0.55 -23.37
CA GLN A 26 -0.91 -1.10 -24.46
C GLN A 26 -1.45 -2.51 -24.16
N GLN A 27 -0.64 -3.39 -23.57
CA GLN A 27 -1.03 -4.77 -23.26
C GLN A 27 -2.04 -4.85 -22.12
N ILE A 28 -1.91 -3.99 -21.10
CA ILE A 28 -2.75 -4.06 -19.90
C ILE A 28 -4.03 -3.25 -20.09
N PHE A 29 -3.95 -2.06 -20.70
CA PHE A 29 -5.05 -1.09 -20.70
C PHE A 29 -5.59 -0.79 -22.10
N GLY A 30 -5.03 -1.38 -23.15
CA GLY A 30 -5.41 -1.11 -24.54
C GLY A 30 -5.03 0.30 -24.97
N ALA A 31 -5.76 1.32 -24.52
CA ALA A 31 -5.75 2.67 -25.09
C ALA A 31 -5.31 3.82 -24.17
N LYS A 32 -4.93 3.59 -22.90
CA LYS A 32 -4.07 4.43 -22.01
C LYS A 32 -4.56 4.60 -20.57
N GLU A 33 -5.77 4.18 -20.25
CA GLU A 33 -6.37 4.44 -18.93
C GLU A 33 -6.80 3.16 -18.24
N TYR A 34 -6.40 3.04 -16.97
CA TYR A 34 -6.88 1.99 -16.08
C TYR A 34 -7.72 2.61 -15.00
N THR A 35 -8.94 2.14 -14.83
CA THR A 35 -9.76 2.54 -13.69
C THR A 35 -9.62 1.50 -12.60
N VAL A 36 -9.18 1.94 -11.41
CA VAL A 36 -9.26 1.12 -10.20
C VAL A 36 -10.25 1.73 -9.23
N ASN A 37 -11.03 0.87 -8.61
CA ASN A 37 -11.90 1.23 -7.52
C ASN A 37 -11.34 0.67 -6.22
N PHE A 38 -10.84 1.56 -5.35
CA PHE A 38 -10.35 1.25 -4.01
C PHE A 38 -11.34 1.77 -2.94
N SER A 39 -12.65 1.66 -3.19
CA SER A 39 -13.68 2.27 -2.35
C SER A 39 -13.76 1.75 -0.92
N GLU A 40 -13.21 0.58 -0.64
CA GLU A 40 -13.42 -0.11 0.65
C GLU A 40 -12.13 -0.45 1.41
N THR A 41 -10.97 -0.37 0.76
CA THR A 41 -9.69 -0.76 1.35
C THR A 41 -8.61 0.27 1.05
N ALA A 42 -7.92 0.70 2.11
CA ALA A 42 -6.66 1.38 1.97
C ALA A 42 -5.53 0.35 1.94
N GLY A 43 -4.36 0.78 1.47
CA GLY A 43 -3.23 -0.11 1.40
C GLY A 43 -1.97 0.58 0.94
N PHE A 44 -1.02 -0.22 0.49
CA PHE A 44 0.25 0.26 -0.02
C PHE A 44 0.36 -0.02 -1.51
N PHE A 45 1.07 0.80 -2.24
CA PHE A 45 1.43 0.50 -3.62
C PHE A 45 2.93 0.70 -3.84
N PHE A 46 3.49 -0.12 -4.74
CA PHE A 46 4.88 -0.08 -5.14
C PHE A 46 4.96 -0.08 -6.67
N ASN A 47 5.39 1.03 -7.24
CA ASN A 47 5.70 1.21 -8.65
C ASN A 47 7.20 1.05 -8.91
N TYR A 48 7.54 0.00 -9.64
CA TYR A 48 8.91 -0.31 -10.09
C TYR A 48 9.02 -0.31 -11.62
N GLY A 49 8.07 0.34 -12.29
CA GLY A 49 8.06 0.61 -13.72
C GLY A 49 8.28 2.08 -14.01
N ASP A 50 7.67 2.54 -15.09
CA ASP A 50 7.78 3.92 -15.53
C ASP A 50 6.91 4.84 -14.65
N ASN A 51 6.90 6.13 -14.97
CA ASN A 51 6.08 7.07 -14.22
C ASN A 51 4.59 6.77 -14.41
N CYS A 52 3.85 6.90 -13.31
CA CYS A 52 2.42 6.69 -13.28
C CYS A 52 1.76 8.00 -12.87
N TYR A 53 0.66 8.33 -13.54
CA TYR A 53 -0.08 9.56 -13.31
C TYR A 53 -1.52 9.21 -12.98
N ARG A 54 -2.06 9.83 -11.94
CA ARG A 54 -3.49 9.88 -11.71
C ARG A 54 -4.10 10.95 -12.60
N ILE A 55 -5.20 10.63 -13.26
CA ILE A 55 -6.07 11.61 -13.93
C ILE A 55 -7.25 11.88 -12.99
N ASP A 56 -7.46 13.14 -12.63
CA ASP A 56 -8.64 13.55 -11.86
C ASP A 56 -9.84 13.85 -12.77
N LYS A 57 -10.97 14.24 -12.18
CA LYS A 57 -12.20 14.57 -12.90
C LYS A 57 -12.09 15.77 -13.85
N ASP A 58 -11.06 16.59 -13.71
CA ASP A 58 -10.79 17.76 -14.55
C ASP A 58 -9.72 17.46 -15.62
N ASP A 59 -9.44 16.18 -15.90
CA ASP A 59 -8.40 15.68 -16.81
C ASP A 59 -6.96 16.12 -16.44
N LYS A 60 -6.73 16.55 -15.19
CA LYS A 60 -5.39 16.93 -14.75
C LYS A 60 -4.59 15.70 -14.34
N LYS A 61 -3.37 15.64 -14.85
CA LYS A 61 -2.40 14.59 -14.53
C LYS A 61 -1.61 14.94 -13.28
N HIS A 62 -1.72 14.10 -12.26
CA HIS A 62 -0.96 14.18 -11.02
C HIS A 62 0.05 13.04 -10.99
N ASN A 63 1.34 13.37 -10.89
CA ASN A 63 2.38 12.34 -10.79
C ASN A 63 2.23 11.58 -9.47
N LEU A 64 2.21 10.25 -9.53
CA LEU A 64 2.19 9.42 -8.33
C LEU A 64 3.60 9.17 -7.82
N PRO A 65 3.79 9.08 -6.49
CA PRO A 65 5.07 8.67 -5.95
C PRO A 65 5.41 7.23 -6.39
N LYS A 66 6.70 6.86 -6.33
CA LYS A 66 7.12 5.50 -6.68
C LYS A 66 6.57 4.46 -5.72
N SER A 67 6.37 4.81 -4.47
CA SER A 67 5.60 4.00 -3.53
C SER A 67 4.85 4.89 -2.57
N GLY A 68 3.77 4.37 -1.99
CA GLY A 68 3.00 5.14 -1.04
C GLY A 68 1.85 4.36 -0.44
N VAL A 69 1.14 5.04 0.45
CA VAL A 69 -0.16 4.62 0.96
C VAL A 69 -1.23 5.19 0.04
N TYR A 70 -2.16 4.35 -0.37
CA TYR A 70 -3.38 4.76 -1.06
C TYR A 70 -4.56 4.64 -0.10
N GLY A 71 -5.39 5.67 -0.07
CA GLY A 71 -6.58 5.69 0.77
C GLY A 71 -7.84 5.25 0.05
N LEU A 72 -8.96 5.42 0.75
CA LEU A 72 -10.30 5.15 0.22
C LEU A 72 -10.67 6.18 -0.84
N TYR A 73 -11.11 5.69 -1.99
CA TYR A 73 -11.63 6.50 -3.07
C TYR A 73 -13.13 6.28 -3.22
N ASP A 74 -13.91 7.31 -2.92
CA ASP A 74 -15.36 7.35 -3.14
C ASP A 74 -15.72 7.67 -4.60
N GLN A 75 -14.75 7.60 -5.50
CA GLN A 75 -14.89 7.78 -6.94
C GLN A 75 -13.89 6.90 -7.68
N GLU A 76 -14.23 6.55 -8.92
CA GLU A 76 -13.29 5.90 -9.82
C GLU A 76 -12.06 6.79 -10.07
N VAL A 77 -10.88 6.18 -10.05
CA VAL A 77 -9.61 6.86 -10.34
C VAL A 77 -9.00 6.25 -11.58
N SER A 78 -8.75 7.08 -12.59
CA SER A 78 -8.05 6.68 -13.80
C SER A 78 -6.53 6.87 -13.64
N TYR A 79 -5.77 5.87 -14.03
CA TYR A 79 -4.31 5.91 -14.07
C TYR A 79 -3.81 5.86 -15.50
N TYR A 80 -2.81 6.69 -15.76
CA TYR A 80 -2.05 6.71 -17.00
C TYR A 80 -0.62 6.24 -16.74
N PHE A 81 -0.11 5.39 -17.62
CA PHE A 81 1.26 4.88 -17.59
C PHE A 81 1.92 5.16 -18.93
N GLU A 82 3.19 5.56 -18.90
CA GLU A 82 3.94 5.89 -20.12
C GLU A 82 4.11 4.67 -21.03
N GLU A 83 4.93 3.70 -20.60
CA GLU A 83 5.24 2.53 -21.43
C GLU A 83 5.16 1.22 -20.65
N LYS A 84 5.92 1.09 -19.56
CA LYS A 84 5.98 -0.13 -18.73
C LYS A 84 5.19 0.04 -17.44
N VAL A 85 4.16 -0.78 -17.31
CA VAL A 85 3.34 -0.90 -16.11
C VAL A 85 3.95 -1.97 -15.23
N LYS A 86 4.38 -1.61 -14.03
CA LYS A 86 4.91 -2.55 -13.03
C LYS A 86 4.52 -2.07 -11.64
N LEU A 87 3.39 -2.58 -11.16
CA LEU A 87 2.78 -2.21 -9.90
C LEU A 87 2.50 -3.44 -9.05
N ILE A 88 2.68 -3.27 -7.75
CA ILE A 88 2.13 -4.17 -6.73
C ILE A 88 1.29 -3.31 -5.78
N PHE A 89 0.01 -3.63 -5.67
CA PHE A 89 -0.85 -3.12 -4.60
C PHE A 89 -0.92 -4.16 -3.49
N VAL A 90 -0.79 -3.69 -2.25
CA VAL A 90 -1.00 -4.45 -1.02
C VAL A 90 -2.39 -4.11 -0.52
N ILE A 91 -3.31 -5.06 -0.65
CA ILE A 91 -4.69 -4.88 -0.22
C ILE A 91 -4.76 -5.29 1.26
N LEU A 92 -4.96 -4.32 2.15
CA LEU A 92 -5.08 -4.60 3.58
C LEU A 92 -6.49 -5.09 3.92
N ARG A 93 -6.58 -6.00 4.90
CA ARG A 93 -7.88 -6.35 5.49
C ARG A 93 -8.44 -5.15 6.23
N SER A 94 -9.77 -5.01 6.21
CA SER A 94 -10.49 -3.91 6.86
C SER A 94 -10.14 -3.73 8.35
N GLN A 95 -9.93 -4.84 9.07
CA GLN A 95 -9.58 -4.88 10.50
C GLN A 95 -8.06 -4.94 10.77
N SER A 96 -7.23 -4.75 9.75
CA SER A 96 -5.78 -4.80 9.93
C SER A 96 -5.29 -3.61 10.77
N PRO A 97 -4.44 -3.79 11.80
CA PRO A 97 -3.81 -2.67 12.51
C PRO A 97 -3.01 -1.75 11.59
N LEU A 98 -2.55 -2.22 10.42
CA LEU A 98 -1.95 -1.36 9.39
C LEU A 98 -2.97 -0.36 8.82
N ASN A 99 -4.22 -0.77 8.71
CA ASN A 99 -5.34 0.07 8.28
C ASN A 99 -5.81 1.04 9.38
N ILE A 100 -5.38 0.85 10.63
CA ILE A 100 -5.77 1.69 11.77
C ILE A 100 -4.67 2.71 12.07
N SER A 101 -3.42 2.25 12.14
CA SER A 101 -2.24 3.07 12.45
C SER A 101 -1.91 4.12 11.37
N LEU A 102 -2.23 3.86 10.11
CA LEU A 102 -1.98 4.81 9.01
C LEU A 102 -3.12 5.81 8.81
N ILE A 103 -4.25 5.61 9.49
CA ILE A 103 -5.54 6.14 9.04
C ILE A 103 -6.30 6.77 10.19
N THR A 104 -6.09 8.07 10.43
CA THR A 104 -7.26 8.90 10.68
C THR A 104 -7.99 9.00 9.34
N LYS A 105 -9.15 8.33 9.20
CA LYS A 105 -9.88 8.13 7.92
C LYS A 105 -10.11 9.41 7.10
N GLU A 106 -10.10 10.57 7.73
CA GLU A 106 -10.22 11.87 7.06
C GLU A 106 -8.96 12.27 6.28
N ASN A 107 -7.76 11.89 6.72
CA ASN A 107 -6.50 12.30 6.08
C ASN A 107 -6.17 11.53 4.80
N LEU A 108 -6.73 10.33 4.62
CA LEU A 108 -6.41 9.48 3.47
C LEU A 108 -7.44 9.48 2.34
N LYS A 109 -8.61 10.10 2.56
CA LYS A 109 -9.68 10.16 1.57
C LYS A 109 -9.20 10.82 0.27
N ASN A 110 -9.34 10.12 -0.86
CA ASN A 110 -8.90 10.58 -2.18
C ASN A 110 -7.39 10.96 -2.29
N SER A 111 -6.54 10.37 -1.44
CA SER A 111 -5.12 10.75 -1.35
C SER A 111 -4.17 9.63 -1.74
N TYR A 112 -2.97 10.04 -2.17
CA TYR A 112 -1.76 9.24 -2.15
C TYR A 112 -0.74 9.97 -1.30
N THR A 113 -0.13 9.25 -0.36
CA THR A 113 0.94 9.80 0.45
C THR A 113 2.19 8.97 0.20
N ALA A 114 3.30 9.60 -0.16
CA ALA A 114 4.54 8.87 -0.45
C ALA A 114 5.04 8.17 0.81
N LEU A 115 5.67 6.99 0.68
CA LEU A 115 6.22 6.30 1.86
C LEU A 115 7.25 7.17 2.60
N THR A 116 8.01 7.99 1.87
CA THR A 116 9.01 8.89 2.47
C THR A 116 8.43 9.96 3.36
N ASP A 117 7.18 10.35 3.10
CA ASP A 117 6.50 11.40 3.85
C ASP A 117 5.92 10.83 5.16
N ILE A 118 5.62 9.52 5.19
CA ILE A 118 5.07 8.83 6.36
C ILE A 118 6.18 8.26 7.24
N PHE A 119 7.15 7.59 6.62
CA PHE A 119 8.12 6.76 7.31
C PHE A 119 9.55 7.31 7.26
N GLY A 120 9.81 8.37 6.48
CA GLY A 120 11.13 8.96 6.33
C GLY A 120 11.90 8.51 5.08
N ILE A 121 13.00 9.21 4.78
CA ILE A 121 13.79 9.04 3.55
C ILE A 121 14.48 7.68 3.44
N GLU A 122 14.77 7.05 4.58
CA GLU A 122 15.39 5.73 4.70
C GLU A 122 14.57 4.66 3.98
N TYR A 123 13.26 4.85 3.88
CA TYR A 123 12.37 3.94 3.18
C TYR A 123 12.49 4.02 1.65
N ARG A 124 13.22 4.98 1.07
CA ARG A 124 13.62 4.90 -0.36
C ARG A 124 14.44 3.65 -0.67
N ARG A 125 15.09 3.06 0.34
CA ARG A 125 15.82 1.81 0.17
C ARG A 125 14.91 0.67 -0.30
N ILE A 126 13.67 0.58 0.20
CA ILE A 126 12.75 -0.48 -0.19
C ILE A 126 12.32 -0.33 -1.65
N GLU A 127 12.05 0.90 -2.10
CA GLU A 127 11.73 1.21 -3.50
C GLU A 127 12.84 0.75 -4.43
N TYR A 128 14.10 1.08 -4.07
CA TYR A 128 15.27 0.67 -4.83
C TYR A 128 15.44 -0.86 -4.86
N GLN A 129 15.25 -1.54 -3.72
CA GLN A 129 15.36 -2.99 -3.65
C GLN A 129 14.28 -3.69 -4.49
N ILE A 130 13.02 -3.23 -4.43
CA ILE A 130 11.92 -3.76 -5.24
C ILE A 130 12.18 -3.55 -6.74
N TYR A 131 12.72 -2.39 -7.11
CA TYR A 131 13.11 -2.09 -8.49
C TYR A 131 14.20 -3.05 -9.01
N ARG A 132 15.20 -3.34 -8.19
CA ARG A 132 16.36 -4.18 -8.56
C ARG A 132 16.08 -5.67 -8.50
N CYS A 133 15.04 -6.12 -7.80
CA CYS A 133 14.70 -7.54 -7.75
C CYS A 133 14.35 -8.09 -9.13
N GLU A 134 14.76 -9.31 -9.43
CA GLU A 134 14.48 -9.91 -10.75
C GLU A 134 13.14 -10.64 -10.75
N THR A 135 12.77 -11.27 -9.63
CA THR A 135 11.59 -12.13 -9.54
C THR A 135 10.45 -11.48 -8.75
N LEU A 136 9.20 -11.82 -9.13
CA LEU A 136 8.02 -11.41 -8.37
C LEU A 136 8.07 -11.93 -6.93
N LYS A 137 8.47 -13.19 -6.74
CA LYS A 137 8.62 -13.80 -5.40
C LYS A 137 9.55 -12.98 -4.50
N SER A 138 10.70 -12.55 -5.01
CA SER A 138 11.63 -11.71 -4.25
C SER A 138 11.05 -10.34 -3.92
N ARG A 139 10.28 -9.73 -4.84
CA ARG A 139 9.59 -8.45 -4.58
C ARG A 139 8.54 -8.59 -3.48
N ILE A 140 7.71 -9.64 -3.54
CA ILE A 140 6.73 -9.92 -2.50
C ILE A 140 7.44 -10.12 -1.16
N ASN A 141 8.49 -10.94 -1.09
CA ASN A 141 9.24 -11.13 0.16
C ASN A 141 9.81 -9.82 0.74
N LEU A 142 10.30 -8.89 -0.11
CA LEU A 142 10.75 -7.58 0.36
C LEU A 142 9.61 -6.75 0.94
N ILE A 143 8.46 -6.73 0.26
CA ILE A 143 7.26 -6.04 0.74
C ILE A 143 6.80 -6.65 2.06
N GLU A 144 6.77 -7.97 2.18
CA GLU A 144 6.40 -8.66 3.41
C GLU A 144 7.32 -8.31 4.58
N ASN A 145 8.63 -8.27 4.35
CA ASN A 145 9.59 -7.84 5.38
C ASN A 145 9.39 -6.38 5.79
N PHE A 146 9.11 -5.49 4.83
CA PHE A 146 8.78 -4.11 5.12
C PHE A 146 7.51 -3.98 5.97
N LEU A 147 6.45 -4.73 5.65
CA LEU A 147 5.22 -4.76 6.45
C LEU A 147 5.46 -5.34 7.84
N PHE A 148 6.31 -6.37 7.95
CA PHE A 148 6.74 -6.93 9.23
C PHE A 148 7.40 -5.85 10.10
N GLU A 149 8.35 -5.11 9.54
CA GLU A 149 9.07 -4.04 10.24
C GLU A 149 8.10 -2.96 10.72
N ILE A 150 7.15 -2.53 9.89
CA ILE A 150 6.14 -1.54 10.30
C ILE A 150 5.32 -2.07 11.50
N LEU A 151 4.78 -3.29 11.38
CA LEU A 151 3.95 -3.91 12.42
C LEU A 151 4.67 -4.05 13.77
N HIS A 152 6.00 -4.25 13.74
CA HIS A 152 6.80 -4.50 14.93
C HIS A 152 7.60 -3.29 15.40
N SER A 153 7.64 -2.21 14.62
CA SER A 153 8.29 -0.96 15.02
C SER A 153 7.44 -0.25 16.07
N LYS A 154 7.96 -0.16 17.30
CA LYS A 154 7.30 0.57 18.41
C LYS A 154 7.32 2.10 18.23
N SER A 155 8.03 2.64 17.24
CA SER A 155 8.26 4.08 17.07
C SER A 155 7.20 4.80 16.25
N LEU A 156 6.57 4.14 15.27
CA LEU A 156 5.58 4.79 14.40
C LEU A 156 4.23 5.04 15.10
N LEU A 157 3.98 4.36 16.22
CA LEU A 157 2.76 4.47 17.01
C LEU A 157 2.83 5.54 18.11
N ARG A 158 4.00 6.16 18.33
CA ARG A 158 4.21 7.05 19.49
C ARG A 158 3.95 8.53 19.23
N GLU A 159 3.95 8.99 17.98
CA GLU A 159 3.72 10.42 17.71
C GLU A 159 2.24 10.80 17.57
N ASN A 160 1.33 9.84 17.37
CA ASN A 160 -0.11 10.14 17.23
C ASN A 160 -1.02 9.62 18.36
N ASP A 161 -0.57 8.71 19.24
CA ASP A 161 -1.49 7.94 20.10
C ASP A 161 -1.05 7.80 21.57
N GLU A 162 -0.68 8.88 22.27
CA GLU A 162 -0.62 8.83 23.74
C GLU A 162 -2.00 8.61 24.40
N ASN A 163 -3.10 8.72 23.64
CA ASN A 163 -4.46 8.50 24.14
C ASN A 163 -5.10 7.17 23.73
N TYR A 164 -4.65 6.49 22.68
CA TYR A 164 -5.40 5.36 22.09
C TYR A 164 -5.07 4.00 22.71
N PHE A 165 -3.85 3.80 23.20
CA PHE A 165 -3.47 2.53 23.85
C PHE A 165 -4.06 2.34 25.26
N LYS A 166 -4.68 3.39 25.85
CA LYS A 166 -5.40 3.25 27.12
C LYS A 166 -6.73 2.51 26.98
N GLU A 167 -7.29 2.41 25.77
CA GLU A 167 -8.56 1.71 25.54
C GLU A 167 -8.37 0.25 25.12
N LEU A 168 -7.22 -0.12 24.54
CA LEU A 168 -6.93 -1.51 24.10
C LEU A 168 -6.40 -2.42 25.20
N ASP A 169 -5.86 -1.87 26.30
CA ASP A 169 -5.37 -2.66 27.45
C ASP A 169 -6.49 -3.22 28.34
N ASN A 170 -7.75 -2.84 28.11
CA ASN A 170 -8.89 -3.27 28.95
C ASN A 170 -9.66 -4.51 28.43
N ASP A 171 -9.39 -4.99 27.21
CA ASP A 171 -10.16 -6.08 26.58
C ASP A 171 -9.36 -7.35 26.26
N LEU A 172 -8.14 -7.50 26.77
CA LEU A 172 -7.45 -8.79 26.74
C LEU A 172 -7.94 -9.66 27.91
N PRO A 173 -8.56 -10.82 27.65
CA PRO A 173 -8.90 -11.74 28.73
C PRO A 173 -7.61 -12.21 29.41
N LEU A 174 -7.52 -11.95 30.72
CA LEU A 174 -6.52 -12.46 31.64
C LEU A 174 -6.57 -14.00 31.68
N PHE A 175 -5.95 -14.63 30.69
CA PHE A 175 -5.52 -16.02 30.79
C PHE A 175 -4.05 -16.06 30.37
N TYR A 176 -3.25 -16.75 31.18
CA TYR A 176 -1.80 -16.88 31.15
C TYR A 176 -0.99 -15.84 31.93
N LEU A 177 -1.13 -15.87 33.26
CA LEU A 177 0.05 -15.86 34.14
C LEU A 177 -0.17 -16.94 35.21
N ASN A 178 0.63 -18.01 35.12
CA ASN A 178 0.89 -18.94 36.23
C ASN A 178 1.91 -18.33 37.17
#